data_AF-A0A7W1PCG7-F1
#
_entry.id   AF-A0A7W1PCG7-F1
#
_cell.length_a   1.000
_cell.length_b   1.000
_cell.length_c   1.000
_cell.angle_alpha   90.00
_cell.angle_beta   90.00
_cell.angle_gamma   90.00
#
_symmetry.space_group_name_H-M   'P 1'
#
loop_
_entity.id
_entity.type
_entity.pdbx_description
1 polymer ?
#
loop_
_entity_poly.entity_id
_entity_poly.type
_entity_poly.pdbx_seq_one_letter_code
_entity_poly.pdbx_strand_id
1 'polypeptide(L)'
;SVRHRTPIEIEALYRLPMDEPGWAAYYVEAVRQYAPGPEDAGCGLVTFVSGWIRLPGTGTPLFDLDAVVSYCDRRGAGYLLPLGTMRLDDRQFWIYQLSGQDREWYVVARPARRSIEIHVEYPAGTCPTSGPQ
;
A
#
# COMPACT_ATOMS: atom_id res chain seq x y z
N SER A 1 1.95 26.75 8.41
CA SER A 1 1.60 26.43 7.01
C SER A 1 0.32 25.61 6.99
N VAL A 2 -0.58 25.85 6.02
CA VAL A 2 -1.81 25.06 5.80
C VAL A 2 -1.49 23.55 5.67
N ARG A 3 -0.32 23.22 5.09
CA ARG A 3 0.13 21.83 4.89
C ARG A 3 0.25 20.98 6.16
N HIS A 4 0.57 21.59 7.31
CA HIS A 4 0.67 20.87 8.59
C HIS A 4 -0.67 20.64 9.29
N ARG A 5 -1.72 21.35 8.87
CA ARG A 5 -3.06 21.28 9.49
C ARG A 5 -4.02 20.38 8.73
N THR A 6 -3.67 19.99 7.50
CA THR A 6 -4.46 19.06 6.70
C THR A 6 -4.42 17.67 7.35
N PRO A 7 -5.58 17.06 7.66
CA PRO A 7 -5.64 15.74 8.27
C PRO A 7 -5.05 14.68 7.35
N ILE A 8 -4.56 13.60 7.95
CA ILE A 8 -4.27 12.35 7.24
C ILE A 8 -5.51 11.49 7.39
N GLU A 9 -6.00 10.96 6.28
CA GLU A 9 -7.07 9.98 6.23
C GLU A 9 -6.46 8.60 5.97
N ILE A 10 -6.88 7.59 6.74
CA ILE A 10 -6.55 6.19 6.45
C ILE A 10 -7.66 5.68 5.55
N GLU A 11 -7.33 5.37 4.30
CA GLU A 11 -8.30 4.88 3.31
C GLU A 11 -8.44 3.36 3.39
N ALA A 12 -7.35 2.66 3.70
CA ALA A 12 -7.37 1.22 3.93
C ALA A 12 -6.45 0.83 5.08
N LEU A 13 -6.91 -0.14 5.87
CA LEU A 13 -6.11 -0.81 6.89
C LEU A 13 -6.51 -2.27 6.97
N TYR A 14 -5.63 -3.15 6.48
CA TYR A 14 -5.82 -4.59 6.53
C TYR A 14 -4.94 -5.18 7.62
N ARG A 15 -5.39 -6.26 8.26
CA ARG A 15 -4.67 -6.93 9.34
C ARG A 15 -4.77 -8.44 9.20
N LEU A 16 -3.65 -9.12 9.45
CA LEU A 16 -3.59 -10.57 9.60
C LEU A 16 -2.72 -10.94 10.79
N PRO A 17 -3.24 -11.68 11.81
CA PRO A 17 -2.40 -12.40 12.75
C PRO A 17 -1.50 -13.37 11.99
N MET A 18 -0.24 -13.41 12.35
CA MET A 18 0.74 -14.27 11.69
C MET A 18 0.98 -15.54 12.50
N ASP A 19 1.71 -16.49 11.91
CA ASP A 19 2.02 -17.79 12.50
C ASP A 19 2.79 -17.70 13.82
N GLU A 20 3.63 -16.67 13.99
CA GLU A 20 4.32 -16.41 15.25
C GLU A 20 3.38 -15.81 16.32
N PRO A 21 3.31 -16.38 17.55
CA PRO A 21 2.45 -15.86 18.61
C PRO A 21 2.66 -14.38 18.91
N GLY A 22 1.55 -13.64 18.96
CA GLY A 22 1.54 -12.21 19.24
C GLY A 22 1.97 -11.31 18.08
N TRP A 23 2.39 -11.88 16.95
CA TRP A 23 2.82 -11.11 15.77
C TRP A 23 1.64 -10.87 14.81
N ALA A 24 1.53 -9.66 14.27
CA ALA A 24 0.53 -9.32 13.25
C ALA A 24 1.15 -8.44 12.17
N ALA A 25 0.79 -8.73 10.92
CA ALA A 25 1.09 -7.87 9.79
C ALA A 25 -0.13 -7.01 9.47
N TYR A 26 0.14 -5.76 9.10
CA TYR A 26 -0.84 -4.84 8.59
C TYR A 26 -0.35 -4.29 7.26
N TYR A 27 -1.30 -3.96 6.40
CA TYR A 27 -1.06 -3.11 5.25
C TYR A 27 -1.92 -1.87 5.40
N VAL A 28 -1.34 -0.70 5.19
CA VAL A 28 -2.03 0.59 5.32
C VAL A 28 -1.97 1.35 4.01
N GLU A 29 -3.04 2.06 3.70
CA GLU A 29 -3.11 3.10 2.67
C GLU A 29 -3.66 4.36 3.33
N ALA A 30 -2.94 5.46 3.21
CA ALA A 30 -3.30 6.71 3.82
C ALA A 30 -3.05 7.87 2.87
N VAL A 31 -3.89 8.88 2.96
CA VAL A 31 -3.87 10.04 2.08
C VAL A 31 -3.85 11.33 2.87
N ARG A 32 -3.15 12.32 2.34
CA ARG A 32 -3.35 13.72 2.68
C ARG A 32 -3.64 14.49 1.40
N GLN A 33 -4.82 15.07 1.32
CA GLN A 33 -5.28 15.82 0.15
C GLN A 33 -5.19 17.32 0.42
N TYR A 34 -4.61 18.07 -0.52
CA TYR A 34 -4.50 19.52 -0.44
C TYR A 34 -5.51 20.16 -1.39
N ALA A 35 -6.14 21.27 -0.97
CA ALA A 35 -7.03 22.01 -1.86
C ALA A 35 -6.26 22.48 -3.10
N PRO A 36 -6.87 22.42 -4.31
CA PRO A 36 -6.22 22.87 -5.54
C PRO A 36 -5.89 24.36 -5.50
N GLY A 37 -4.69 24.70 -5.97
CA GLY A 37 -4.33 26.07 -6.33
C GLY A 37 -4.94 26.49 -7.68
N PRO A 38 -4.85 27.78 -8.04
CA PRO A 38 -5.30 28.29 -9.34
C PRO A 38 -4.67 27.56 -10.55
N GLU A 39 -3.44 27.10 -10.42
CA GLU A 39 -2.67 26.40 -11.44
C GLU A 39 -2.98 24.91 -11.56
N ASP A 40 -3.65 24.32 -10.56
CA ASP A 40 -3.85 22.88 -10.47
C ASP A 40 -5.01 22.36 -11.32
N ALA A 41 -5.67 23.23 -12.12
CA ALA A 41 -6.84 22.90 -12.94
C ALA A 41 -7.95 22.13 -12.18
N GLY A 42 -8.11 22.43 -10.88
CA GLY A 42 -9.07 21.77 -9.98
C GLY A 42 -8.59 20.44 -9.38
N CYS A 43 -7.40 19.95 -9.76
CA CYS A 43 -6.83 18.70 -9.29
C CYS A 43 -5.69 18.96 -8.31
N GLY A 44 -6.00 19.12 -7.03
CA GLY A 44 -5.01 19.48 -6.01
C GLY A 44 -3.97 18.39 -5.74
N LEU A 45 -2.87 18.77 -5.12
CA LEU A 45 -1.82 17.82 -4.71
C LEU A 45 -2.36 16.80 -3.70
N VAL A 46 -1.79 15.60 -3.78
CA VAL A 46 -2.06 14.48 -2.88
C VAL A 46 -0.74 13.87 -2.44
N THR A 47 -0.58 13.63 -1.13
CA THR A 47 0.44 12.71 -0.62
C THR A 47 -0.26 11.40 -0.27
N PHE A 48 0.07 10.35 -1.02
CA PHE A 48 -0.40 8.99 -0.76
C PHE A 48 0.73 8.19 -0.11
N VAL A 49 0.43 7.52 0.99
CA VAL A 49 1.35 6.64 1.72
C VAL A 49 0.76 5.25 1.74
N SER A 50 1.55 4.25 1.39
CA SER A 50 1.13 2.86 1.52
C SER A 50 2.27 1.97 1.97
N GLY A 51 1.95 0.82 2.54
CA GLY A 51 2.95 -0.20 2.84
C GLY A 51 2.63 -1.03 4.07
N TRP A 52 3.64 -1.76 4.52
CA TRP A 52 3.50 -2.76 5.56
C TRP A 52 3.86 -2.22 6.93
N ILE A 53 3.06 -2.59 7.93
CA ILE A 53 3.38 -2.42 9.35
C ILE A 53 3.45 -3.81 9.96
N ARG A 54 4.59 -4.13 10.55
CA ARG A 54 4.82 -5.39 11.25
C ARG A 54 4.80 -5.11 12.75
N LEU A 55 3.77 -5.60 13.41
CA LEU A 55 3.53 -5.40 14.83
C LEU A 55 3.90 -6.66 15.62
N PRO A 56 5.03 -6.65 16.34
CA PRO A 56 5.36 -7.76 17.23
C PRO A 56 4.53 -7.70 18.51
N GLY A 57 4.34 -8.85 19.14
CA GLY A 57 3.61 -8.95 20.42
C GLY A 57 4.31 -8.20 21.55
N THR A 58 5.63 -8.02 21.41
CA THR A 58 6.48 -7.19 22.28
C THR A 58 7.55 -6.49 21.44
N GLY A 59 7.96 -5.28 21.86
CA GLY A 59 9.00 -4.51 21.17
C GLY A 59 8.46 -3.45 20.20
N THR A 60 9.34 -2.96 19.33
CA THR A 60 9.05 -1.82 18.45
C THR A 60 8.39 -2.28 17.13
N PRO A 61 7.29 -1.63 16.70
CA PRO A 61 6.74 -1.81 15.35
C PRO A 61 7.77 -1.53 14.26
N LEU A 62 7.72 -2.31 13.17
CA LEU A 62 8.55 -2.09 11.99
C LEU A 62 7.69 -1.61 10.82
N PHE A 63 8.02 -0.43 10.30
CA PHE A 63 7.30 0.22 9.21
C PHE A 63 8.11 0.09 7.92
N ASP A 64 7.45 -0.34 6.85
CA ASP A 64 7.97 -0.36 5.48
C ASP A 64 6.95 0.36 4.61
N LEU A 65 7.06 1.69 4.60
CA LEU A 65 6.08 2.59 4.01
C LEU A 65 6.75 3.42 2.93
N ASP A 66 6.09 3.50 1.78
CA ASP A 66 6.46 4.38 0.68
C ASP A 66 5.45 5.52 0.58
N ALA A 67 5.95 6.69 0.14
CA ALA A 67 5.14 7.88 -0.07
C ALA A 67 5.28 8.37 -1.51
N VAL A 68 4.14 8.62 -2.16
CA VAL A 68 4.04 9.21 -3.49
C VAL A 68 3.36 10.57 -3.36
N VAL A 69 4.02 11.62 -3.86
CA VAL A 69 3.40 12.94 -4.04
C VAL A 69 3.00 13.07 -5.50
N SER A 70 1.71 13.28 -5.73
CA SER A 70 1.08 13.34 -7.05
C SER A 70 -0.07 14.36 -7.02
N TYR A 71 -0.81 14.47 -8.11
CA TYR A 71 -2.06 15.22 -8.13
C TYR A 71 -3.24 14.31 -7.73
N CYS A 72 -4.46 14.83 -7.78
CA CYS A 72 -5.67 14.10 -7.44
C CYS A 72 -5.88 12.80 -8.25
N ASP A 73 -5.22 12.67 -9.40
CA ASP A 73 -5.19 11.46 -10.24
C ASP A 73 -4.33 10.32 -9.67
N ARG A 74 -3.51 10.62 -8.67
CA ARG A 74 -2.64 9.69 -7.95
C ARG A 74 -1.70 8.90 -8.85
N ARG A 75 -1.27 9.49 -9.96
CA ARG A 75 -0.31 8.85 -10.87
C ARG A 75 0.94 8.40 -10.12
N GLY A 76 1.32 7.13 -10.31
CA GLY A 76 2.45 6.49 -9.65
C GLY A 76 2.15 5.83 -8.30
N ALA A 77 0.96 6.05 -7.71
CA ALA A 77 0.52 5.31 -6.53
C ALA A 77 0.18 3.86 -6.88
N GLY A 78 0.41 2.95 -5.92
CA GLY A 78 -0.01 1.56 -5.98
C GLY A 78 -0.91 1.24 -4.78
N TYR A 79 -1.91 0.41 -5.01
CA TYR A 79 -2.93 0.00 -4.04
C TYR A 79 -2.88 -1.51 -3.88
N LEU A 80 -3.13 -1.99 -2.67
CA LEU A 80 -3.26 -3.40 -2.36
C LEU A 80 -4.73 -3.74 -2.14
N LEU A 81 -5.27 -4.58 -3.02
CA LEU A 81 -6.58 -5.18 -2.82
C LEU A 81 -6.40 -6.59 -2.24
N PRO A 82 -6.83 -6.85 -0.99
CA PRO A 82 -6.73 -8.17 -0.41
C PRO A 82 -7.72 -9.12 -1.10
N LEU A 83 -7.20 -10.24 -1.61
CA LEU A 83 -8.02 -11.31 -2.19
C LEU A 83 -8.30 -12.40 -1.16
N GLY A 84 -7.43 -12.55 -0.18
CA GLY A 84 -7.63 -13.48 0.92
C GLY A 84 -6.33 -13.84 1.60
N THR A 85 -6.38 -14.96 2.31
CA THR A 85 -5.22 -15.52 3.00
C THR A 85 -5.19 -17.02 2.82
N MET A 86 -3.99 -17.59 2.91
CA MET A 86 -3.80 -19.02 2.80
C MET A 86 -2.86 -19.47 3.90
N ARG A 87 -3.16 -20.63 4.48
CA ARG A 87 -2.26 -21.34 5.38
C ARG A 87 -1.73 -22.57 4.67
N LEU A 88 -0.42 -22.70 4.62
CA LEU A 88 0.26 -23.87 4.08
C LEU A 88 1.22 -24.35 5.17
N ASP A 89 1.00 -25.57 5.64
CA ASP A 89 1.62 -26.12 6.85
C ASP A 89 1.42 -25.19 8.05
N ASP A 90 2.52 -24.70 8.63
CA ASP A 90 2.56 -23.80 9.77
C ASP A 90 2.71 -22.32 9.38
N ARG A 91 2.64 -21.97 8.09
CA ARG A 91 2.90 -20.61 7.60
C ARG A 91 1.64 -19.92 7.08
N GLN A 92 1.50 -18.63 7.42
CA GLN A 92 0.40 -17.78 6.99
C GLN A 92 0.84 -16.86 5.84
N PHE A 93 0.05 -16.84 4.76
CA PHE A 93 0.31 -16.03 3.56
C PHE A 93 -0.82 -15.06 3.28
N TRP A 94 -0.46 -13.88 2.79
CA TRP A 94 -1.36 -12.90 2.19
C TRP A 94 -1.46 -13.15 0.70
N ILE A 95 -2.68 -13.08 0.18
CA ILE A 95 -2.96 -13.11 -1.26
C ILE A 95 -3.63 -11.80 -1.62
N TYR A 96 -3.02 -11.05 -2.53
CA TYR A 96 -3.52 -9.74 -2.91
C TYR A 96 -3.23 -9.42 -4.36
N GLN A 97 -3.99 -8.46 -4.87
CA GLN A 97 -3.70 -7.79 -6.12
C GLN A 97 -3.02 -6.46 -5.79
N LEU A 98 -1.86 -6.19 -6.40
CA LEU A 98 -1.32 -4.84 -6.48
C LEU A 98 -1.85 -4.18 -7.75
N SER A 99 -2.46 -3.02 -7.61
CA SER A 99 -3.01 -2.26 -8.72
C SER A 99 -2.46 -0.84 -8.71
N GLY A 100 -2.06 -0.34 -9.87
CA GLY A 100 -1.67 1.03 -10.08
C GLY A 100 -1.95 1.42 -11.53
N GLN A 101 -1.83 2.70 -11.85
CA GLN A 101 -2.24 3.22 -13.17
C GLN A 101 -1.63 2.43 -14.34
N ASP A 102 -0.34 2.09 -14.24
CA ASP A 102 0.39 1.51 -15.37
C ASP A 102 0.53 -0.01 -15.27
N ARG A 103 0.10 -0.60 -14.14
CA ARG A 103 0.71 -1.84 -13.71
C ARG A 103 -0.10 -2.60 -12.66
N GLU A 104 -0.29 -3.90 -12.88
CA GLU A 104 -1.11 -4.78 -12.03
C GLU A 104 -0.46 -6.16 -11.83
N TRP A 105 -0.49 -6.69 -10.59
CA TRP A 105 0.03 -8.01 -10.23
C TRP A 105 -0.88 -8.75 -9.27
N TYR A 106 -0.88 -10.08 -9.38
CA TYR A 106 -1.30 -10.97 -8.29
C TYR A 106 -0.08 -11.42 -7.51
N VAL A 107 -0.15 -11.29 -6.18
CA VAL A 107 0.97 -11.56 -5.28
C VAL A 107 0.54 -12.48 -4.16
N VAL A 108 1.39 -13.48 -3.89
CA VAL A 108 1.37 -14.25 -2.64
C VAL A 108 2.61 -13.90 -1.87
N ALA A 109 2.43 -13.26 -0.71
CA ALA A 109 3.54 -12.86 0.14
C ALA A 109 3.35 -13.34 1.58
N ARG A 110 4.48 -13.55 2.25
CA ARG A 110 4.54 -13.80 3.69
C ARG A 110 5.27 -12.62 4.33
N PRO A 111 4.57 -11.76 5.08
CA PRO A 111 5.24 -10.88 6.01
C PRO A 111 6.12 -11.71 6.95
N ALA A 112 7.38 -11.34 7.08
CA ALA A 112 8.31 -11.92 8.04
C ALA A 112 8.84 -10.81 8.96
N ARG A 113 9.54 -11.19 10.04
CA ARG A 113 10.02 -10.24 11.06
C ARG A 113 10.76 -9.03 10.49
N ARG A 114 11.55 -9.18 9.43
CA ARG A 114 12.41 -8.13 8.89
C ARG A 114 12.18 -7.82 7.40
N SER A 115 11.33 -8.58 6.73
CA SER A 115 11.10 -8.48 5.29
C SER A 115 9.64 -8.82 4.97
N ILE A 116 9.23 -8.55 3.74
CA ILE A 116 8.03 -9.14 3.14
C ILE A 116 8.55 -10.13 2.10
N GLU A 117 8.34 -11.41 2.33
CA GLU A 117 8.82 -12.50 1.46
C GLU A 117 7.80 -12.71 0.35
N ILE A 118 8.14 -12.34 -0.88
CA ILE A 118 7.29 -12.59 -2.05
C ILE A 118 7.55 -14.02 -2.55
N HIS A 119 6.50 -14.85 -2.57
CA HIS A 119 6.57 -16.25 -2.99
C HIS A 119 6.01 -16.46 -4.40
N VAL A 120 5.00 -15.68 -4.77
CA VAL A 120 4.44 -15.64 -6.11
C VAL A 120 4.22 -14.18 -6.47
N GLU A 121 4.64 -13.83 -7.68
CA GLU A 121 4.35 -12.55 -8.30
C GLU A 121 4.01 -12.82 -9.75
N TYR A 122 2.80 -12.47 -10.16
CA TYR A 122 2.30 -12.72 -11.50
C TYR A 122 1.75 -11.42 -12.11
N PRO A 123 2.30 -10.92 -13.23
CA PRO A 123 1.78 -9.72 -13.88
C PRO A 123 0.38 -9.99 -14.42
N ALA A 124 -0.58 -9.18 -13.99
CA ALA A 124 -1.99 -9.30 -14.35
C ALA A 124 -2.37 -8.31 -15.48
N GLY A 125 -1.63 -7.21 -15.62
CA GLY A 125 -1.88 -6.21 -16.65
C GLY A 125 -0.85 -5.09 -16.66
N THR A 126 -0.67 -4.48 -17.82
CA THR A 126 0.07 -3.22 -17.98
C THR A 126 -0.72 -2.28 -18.88
N CYS A 127 -0.66 -0.99 -18.58
CA CYS A 127 -1.09 0.02 -19.54
C CYS A 127 0.13 0.39 -20.40
N PRO A 128 0.09 0.18 -21.74
CA PRO A 128 1.20 0.59 -22.59
C PRO A 128 1.35 2.11 -22.55
N THR A 129 2.58 2.60 -22.38
CA THR A 129 2.93 4.03 -22.30
C THR A 129 2.86 4.76 -23.67
N SER A 130 2.05 4.29 -24.62
CA SER A 130 2.00 4.85 -25.97
C SER A 130 0.89 5.90 -26.16
N GLY A 131 1.27 7.18 -26.20
CA GLY A 131 0.53 8.25 -26.90
C GLY A 131 0.52 9.62 -26.20
N PRO A 132 0.89 10.73 -26.87
CA PRO A 132 1.12 12.03 -26.23
C PRO A 132 -0.19 12.69 -25.76
N GLN A 133 -0.10 13.47 -24.67
CA GLN A 133 -1.05 14.53 -24.37
C GLN A 133 -0.65 15.80 -25.12
#